data_AF-A0A1Y1KR30-F1
#
_entry.id   AF-A0A1Y1KR30-F1
#
_cell.length_a   1.000
_cell.length_b   1.000
_cell.length_c   1.000
_cell.angle_alpha   90.00
_cell.angle_beta   90.00
_cell.angle_gamma   90.00
#
_symmetry.space_group_name_H-M   'P 1'
#
loop_
_entity.id
_entity.type
_entity.pdbx_description
1 polymer ?
#
loop_
_entity_poly.entity_id
_entity_poly.type
_entity_poly.pdbx_seq_one_letter_code
_entity_poly.pdbx_strand_id
1 'polypeptide(L)'
;MPRKYRQVHRKMEETNDLIDDVTVVDVYDIASDIGKECEKIIDLYGADAVTSLMPKVISALELLENLAVNNERENSELLELKSKISQLENDKIEKAEYRQKFEKELEAIEEQWRAESKELLALVSRLQDENRKLAKVRGTSQVAERVSPTEIVNNSDMLQKLQLTLEKQRDEIRVKEKLLQEKCGDMEKVIRTLYPSIPI
;
A
#
# COMPACT_ATOMS: atom_id res chain seq x y z
N MET A 1 -0.38 9.09 18.93
CA MET A 1 0.55 8.59 19.99
C MET A 1 -0.15 8.57 21.35
N PRO A 2 -0.30 7.41 22.02
CA PRO A 2 -0.95 7.32 23.32
C PRO A 2 -0.09 7.94 24.44
N ARG A 3 -0.72 8.74 25.31
CA ARG A 3 -0.05 9.50 26.40
C ARG A 3 0.80 8.66 27.36
N LYS A 4 0.47 7.37 27.53
CA LYS A 4 1.18 6.45 28.43
C LYS A 4 2.62 6.15 27.97
N TYR A 5 2.86 6.01 26.67
CA TYR A 5 4.20 5.72 26.12
C TYR A 5 5.15 6.90 26.30
N ARG A 6 4.64 8.13 26.13
CA ARG A 6 5.43 9.36 26.29
C ARG A 6 5.95 9.59 27.71
N GLN A 7 5.21 9.14 28.73
CA GLN A 7 5.61 9.26 30.12
C GLN A 7 6.69 8.25 30.54
N VAL A 8 6.67 7.04 29.97
CA VAL A 8 7.69 6.01 30.23
C VAL A 8 9.00 6.39 29.56
N HIS A 9 8.96 6.86 28.31
CA HIS A 9 10.15 7.33 27.59
C HIS A 9 10.89 8.45 28.34
N ARG A 10 10.14 9.44 28.84
CA ARG A 10 10.71 10.57 29.59
C ARG A 10 11.37 10.14 30.91
N LYS A 11 10.77 9.19 31.66
CA LYS A 11 11.38 8.68 32.90
C LYS A 11 12.65 7.86 32.66
N MET A 12 12.76 7.22 31.50
CA MET A 12 13.90 6.38 31.13
C MET A 12 15.09 7.20 30.61
N GLU A 13 14.81 8.36 30.00
CA GLU A 13 15.79 9.40 29.65
C GLU A 13 16.34 10.10 30.91
N GLU A 14 15.48 10.51 31.85
CA GLU A 14 15.89 11.22 33.08
C GLU A 14 16.78 10.39 34.02
N THR A 15 16.73 9.06 33.96
CA THR A 15 17.61 8.19 34.75
C THR A 15 18.99 7.99 34.13
N ASN A 16 19.17 8.35 32.85
CA ASN A 16 20.40 8.08 32.08
C ASN A 16 21.45 9.21 32.18
N ASP A 17 21.02 10.43 32.50
CA ASP A 17 21.91 11.61 32.56
C ASP A 17 22.58 11.79 33.94
N LEU A 18 22.34 10.89 34.90
CA LEU A 18 22.81 11.01 36.29
C LEU A 18 23.88 9.98 36.69
N ILE A 19 24.28 9.09 35.79
CA ILE A 19 25.32 8.10 36.08
C ILE A 19 26.59 8.57 35.38
N ASP A 20 27.37 9.37 36.09
CA ASP A 20 28.78 9.61 35.77
C ASP A 20 29.50 8.27 36.06
N ASP A 21 29.48 7.38 35.06
CA ASP A 21 29.99 6.01 35.19
C ASP A 21 31.50 6.04 35.34
N VAL A 22 32.01 5.50 36.44
CA VAL A 22 33.44 5.33 36.67
C VAL A 22 34.00 4.37 35.62
N THR A 23 34.89 4.89 34.78
CA THR A 23 35.57 4.14 33.72
C THR A 23 36.89 3.56 34.21
N VAL A 24 37.43 2.61 33.45
CA VAL A 24 38.76 2.04 33.73
C VAL A 24 39.85 3.13 33.70
N VAL A 25 39.68 4.16 32.87
CA VAL A 25 40.60 5.30 32.79
C VAL A 25 40.64 6.07 34.11
N ASP A 26 39.48 6.30 34.71
CA ASP A 26 39.38 7.00 35.99
C ASP A 26 40.09 6.23 37.11
N VAL A 27 40.03 4.89 37.08
CA VAL A 27 40.75 4.03 38.03
C VAL A 27 42.26 4.15 37.89
N TYR A 28 42.79 4.25 36.66
CA TYR A 28 44.22 4.46 36.42
C TYR A 28 44.70 5.85 36.87
N ASP A 29 43.88 6.88 36.67
CA ASP A 29 44.20 8.24 37.14
C ASP A 29 44.24 8.29 38.68
N ILE A 30 43.23 7.68 39.33
CA ILE A 30 43.21 7.53 40.80
C ILE A 30 44.42 6.74 41.29
N ALA A 31 44.80 5.64 40.62
CA ALA A 31 45.96 4.85 40.97
C ALA A 31 47.28 5.65 40.86
N SER A 32 47.40 6.48 39.81
CA SER A 32 48.56 7.37 39.63
C SER A 32 48.68 8.37 40.77
N ASP A 33 47.58 9.00 41.17
CA ASP A 33 47.58 9.99 42.24
C ASP A 33 47.84 9.36 43.61
N ILE A 34 47.27 8.20 43.89
CA ILE A 34 47.59 7.43 45.09
C ILE A 34 49.07 7.04 45.11
N GLY A 35 49.64 6.62 43.97
CA GLY A 35 51.06 6.30 43.85
C GLY A 35 51.97 7.47 44.21
N LYS A 36 51.67 8.68 43.71
CA LYS A 36 52.43 9.90 44.03
C LYS A 36 52.37 10.26 45.52
N GLU A 37 51.21 10.07 46.16
CA GLU A 37 51.09 10.30 47.61
C GLU A 37 51.86 9.25 48.42
N CYS A 38 51.84 7.98 47.99
CA CYS A 38 52.65 6.93 48.61
C CYS A 38 54.15 7.21 48.46
N GLU A 39 54.62 7.71 47.31
CA GLU A 39 56.03 8.12 47.13
C GLU A 39 56.44 9.20 48.13
N LYS A 40 55.63 10.24 48.32
CA LYS A 40 55.90 11.28 49.34
C LYS A 40 56.03 10.71 50.74
N ILE A 41 55.19 9.72 51.09
CA ILE A 41 55.26 9.05 52.39
C ILE A 41 56.57 8.24 52.52
N ILE A 42 56.99 7.55 51.47
CA ILE A 42 58.25 6.80 51.43
C ILE A 42 59.44 7.75 51.62
N ASP A 43 59.44 8.90 50.94
CA ASP A 43 60.51 9.89 51.03
C ASP A 43 60.66 10.47 52.45
N LEU A 44 59.55 10.64 53.17
CA LEU A 44 59.52 11.23 54.52
C LEU A 44 59.75 10.22 55.64
N TYR A 45 59.21 9.01 55.53
CA TYR A 45 59.11 8.02 56.62
C TYR A 45 59.79 6.68 56.31
N GLY A 46 60.36 6.52 55.12
CA GLY A 46 60.96 5.27 54.65
C GLY A 46 59.92 4.27 54.11
N ALA A 47 60.41 3.29 53.33
CA ALA A 47 59.56 2.32 52.63
C ALA A 47 58.72 1.42 53.56
N ASP A 48 59.21 1.16 54.77
CA ASP A 48 58.55 0.30 55.77
C ASP A 48 57.16 0.86 56.17
N ALA A 49 56.97 2.17 56.10
CA ALA A 49 55.71 2.84 56.44
C ALA A 49 54.54 2.40 55.53
N VAL A 50 54.82 2.02 54.28
CA VAL A 50 53.80 1.72 53.26
C VAL A 50 53.84 0.26 52.79
N THR A 51 54.85 -0.51 53.17
CA THR A 51 55.07 -1.89 52.69
C THR A 51 53.89 -2.82 52.95
N SER A 52 53.19 -2.66 54.09
CA SER A 52 52.00 -3.46 54.43
C SER A 52 50.69 -2.89 53.90
N LEU A 53 50.66 -1.59 53.54
CA LEU A 53 49.49 -0.90 53.03
C LEU A 53 49.37 -1.05 51.51
N MET A 54 50.48 -0.96 50.79
CA MET A 54 50.52 -1.04 49.32
C MET A 54 49.80 -2.26 48.74
N PRO A 55 49.98 -3.50 49.25
CA PRO A 55 49.25 -4.65 48.74
C PRO A 55 47.73 -4.54 48.91
N LYS A 56 47.25 -3.88 49.96
CA LYS A 56 45.80 -3.66 50.19
C LYS A 56 45.24 -2.61 49.26
N VAL A 57 46.01 -1.55 49.00
CA VAL A 57 45.66 -0.50 48.03
C VAL A 57 45.58 -1.09 46.63
N ILE A 58 46.58 -1.89 46.22
CA ILE A 58 46.58 -2.59 44.93
C ILE A 58 45.34 -3.48 44.82
N SER A 59 45.07 -4.32 45.82
CA SER A 59 43.90 -5.21 45.79
C SER A 59 42.56 -4.45 45.71
N ALA A 60 42.45 -3.28 46.34
CA ALA A 60 41.26 -2.44 46.25
C ALA A 60 41.11 -1.79 44.86
N LEU A 61 42.22 -1.35 44.25
CA LEU A 61 42.25 -0.79 42.90
C LEU A 61 41.95 -1.86 41.84
N GLU A 62 42.47 -3.08 41.99
CA GLU A 62 42.13 -4.22 41.14
C GLU A 62 40.63 -4.57 41.22
N LEU A 63 40.05 -4.54 42.42
CA LEU A 63 38.61 -4.76 42.58
C LEU A 63 37.80 -3.64 41.90
N LEU A 64 38.24 -2.38 42.03
CA LEU A 64 37.59 -1.24 41.40
C LEU A 64 37.68 -1.31 39.87
N GLU A 65 38.83 -1.71 39.32
CA GLU A 65 39.01 -1.92 37.88
C GLU A 65 38.05 -3.00 37.37
N ASN A 66 37.93 -4.14 38.07
CA ASN A 66 36.97 -5.18 37.71
C ASN A 66 35.52 -4.69 37.73
N LEU A 67 35.16 -3.84 38.70
CA LEU A 67 33.83 -3.23 38.76
C LEU A 67 33.60 -2.24 37.62
N ALA A 68 34.59 -1.41 37.28
CA ALA A 68 34.53 -0.47 36.17
C ALA A 68 34.35 -1.20 34.82
N VAL A 69 35.15 -2.24 34.56
CA VAL A 69 35.01 -3.08 33.36
C VAL A 69 33.62 -3.73 33.27
N ASN A 70 33.13 -4.28 34.38
CA ASN A 70 31.81 -4.89 34.40
C ASN A 70 30.71 -3.85 34.16
N ASN A 71 30.84 -2.65 34.72
CA ASN A 71 29.89 -1.57 34.50
C ASN A 71 29.88 -1.15 33.01
N GLU A 72 31.04 -0.94 32.39
CA GLU A 72 31.13 -0.61 30.95
C GLU A 72 30.46 -1.69 30.07
N ARG A 73 30.66 -2.97 30.41
CA ARG A 73 30.01 -4.09 29.73
C ARG A 73 28.49 -4.07 29.91
N GLU A 74 28.02 -3.95 31.15
CA GLU A 74 26.60 -3.93 31.47
C GLU A 74 25.89 -2.71 30.84
N ASN A 75 26.55 -1.55 30.84
CA ASN A 75 26.02 -0.35 30.20
C ASN A 75 25.96 -0.51 28.67
N SER A 76 26.97 -1.13 28.07
CA SER A 76 26.95 -1.49 26.64
C SER A 76 25.79 -2.42 26.30
N GLU A 77 25.60 -3.50 27.08
CA GLU A 77 24.46 -4.42 26.93
C GLU A 77 23.11 -3.70 27.11
N LEU A 78 23.03 -2.79 28.07
CA LEU A 78 21.84 -1.98 28.34
C LEU A 78 21.52 -1.04 27.19
N LEU A 79 22.53 -0.39 26.58
CA LEU A 79 22.37 0.45 25.39
C LEU A 79 21.89 -0.38 24.18
N GLU A 80 22.46 -1.57 23.97
CA GLU A 80 22.02 -2.48 22.91
C GLU A 80 20.57 -2.92 23.10
N LEU A 81 20.20 -3.32 24.33
CA LEU A 81 18.83 -3.72 24.65
C LEU A 81 17.84 -2.56 24.46
N LYS A 82 18.20 -1.35 24.88
CA LYS A 82 17.38 -0.14 24.64
C LYS A 82 17.19 0.12 23.15
N SER A 83 18.26 0.02 22.36
CA SER A 83 18.19 0.15 20.90
C SER A 83 17.27 -0.92 20.30
N LYS A 84 17.38 -2.17 20.77
CA LYS A 84 16.54 -3.27 20.30
C LYS A 84 15.07 -3.08 20.65
N ILE A 85 14.77 -2.59 21.85
CA ILE A 85 13.40 -2.25 22.27
C ILE A 85 12.83 -1.18 21.33
N SER A 86 13.57 -0.09 21.10
CA SER A 86 13.14 0.98 20.20
C SER A 86 12.85 0.47 18.78
N GLN A 87 13.73 -0.39 18.25
CA GLN A 87 13.51 -1.04 16.96
C GLN A 87 12.22 -1.87 16.94
N LEU A 88 12.03 -2.74 17.95
CA LEU A 88 10.85 -3.61 18.03
C LEU A 88 9.54 -2.84 18.22
N GLU A 89 9.57 -1.72 18.93
CA GLU A 89 8.42 -0.84 19.09
C GLU A 89 8.03 -0.20 17.77
N ASN A 90 9.00 0.27 16.98
CA ASN A 90 8.75 0.79 15.64
C ASN A 90 8.20 -0.28 14.69
N ASP A 91 8.83 -1.46 14.64
CA ASP A 91 8.37 -2.59 13.82
C ASP A 91 6.92 -2.98 14.17
N LYS A 92 6.57 -2.95 15.46
CA LYS A 92 5.20 -3.24 15.93
C LYS A 92 4.20 -2.20 15.43
N ILE A 93 4.56 -0.92 15.46
CA ILE A 93 3.72 0.18 14.98
C ILE A 93 3.52 0.04 13.47
N GLU A 94 4.59 -0.11 12.71
CA GLU A 94 4.53 -0.27 11.25
C GLU A 94 3.66 -1.46 10.87
N LYS A 95 3.86 -2.62 11.51
CA LYS A 95 3.04 -3.81 11.26
C LYS A 95 1.57 -3.60 11.59
N ALA A 96 1.25 -2.79 12.61
CA ALA A 96 -0.13 -2.43 12.93
C ALA A 96 -0.74 -1.52 11.86
N GLU A 97 0.01 -0.53 11.37
CA GLU A 97 -0.44 0.34 10.29
C GLU A 97 -0.65 -0.42 8.96
N TYR A 98 0.27 -1.33 8.62
CA TYR A 98 0.11 -2.22 7.46
C TYR A 98 -1.15 -3.07 7.56
N ARG A 99 -1.41 -3.70 8.72
CA ARG A 99 -2.64 -4.46 8.94
C ARG A 99 -3.89 -3.59 8.76
N GLN A 100 -3.89 -2.38 9.32
CA GLN A 100 -5.02 -1.48 9.19
C GLN A 100 -5.27 -1.06 7.73
N LYS A 101 -4.21 -0.82 6.96
CA LYS A 101 -4.33 -0.51 5.53
C LYS A 101 -4.90 -1.70 4.75
N PHE A 102 -4.35 -2.89 4.97
CA PHE A 102 -4.85 -4.12 4.36
C PHE A 102 -6.32 -4.39 4.67
N GLU A 103 -6.74 -4.17 5.92
CA GLU A 103 -8.13 -4.37 6.33
C GLU A 103 -9.07 -3.40 5.60
N LYS A 104 -8.69 -2.12 5.46
CA LYS A 104 -9.44 -1.15 4.67
C LYS A 104 -9.50 -1.49 3.18
N GLU A 105 -8.40 -1.95 2.61
CA GLU A 105 -8.37 -2.40 1.20
C GLU A 105 -9.29 -3.60 1.00
N LEU A 106 -9.30 -4.55 1.94
CA LEU A 106 -10.18 -5.71 1.90
C LEU A 106 -11.66 -5.30 1.98
N GLU A 107 -12.01 -4.42 2.93
CA GLU A 107 -13.37 -3.87 3.05
C GLU A 107 -13.82 -3.17 1.76
N ALA A 108 -12.93 -2.40 1.11
CA ALA A 108 -13.24 -1.72 -0.15
C ALA A 108 -13.51 -2.72 -1.30
N ILE A 109 -12.70 -3.79 -1.41
CA ILE A 109 -12.91 -4.85 -2.40
C ILE A 109 -14.23 -5.57 -2.15
N GLU A 110 -14.56 -5.89 -0.89
CA GLU A 110 -15.83 -6.53 -0.55
C GLU A 110 -17.04 -5.66 -0.92
N GLU A 111 -16.97 -4.36 -0.63
CA GLU A 111 -18.05 -3.43 -0.95
C GLU A 111 -18.23 -3.29 -2.47
N GLN A 112 -17.12 -3.19 -3.21
CA GLN A 112 -17.15 -3.19 -4.67
C GLN A 112 -17.80 -4.48 -5.21
N TRP A 113 -17.39 -5.64 -4.70
CA TRP A 113 -17.95 -6.92 -5.12
C TRP A 113 -19.46 -7.04 -4.82
N ARG A 114 -19.91 -6.53 -3.67
CA ARG A 114 -21.35 -6.46 -3.32
C ARG A 114 -22.11 -5.54 -4.28
N ALA A 115 -21.55 -4.38 -4.62
CA ALA A 115 -22.16 -3.43 -5.55
C ALA A 115 -22.30 -4.06 -6.95
N GLU A 116 -21.22 -4.62 -7.49
CA GLU A 116 -21.21 -5.31 -8.79
C GLU A 116 -22.21 -6.48 -8.83
N SER A 117 -22.25 -7.29 -7.76
CA SER A 117 -23.21 -8.41 -7.65
C SER A 117 -24.66 -7.91 -7.69
N LYS A 118 -24.95 -6.79 -7.01
CA LYS A 118 -26.28 -6.17 -7.01
C LYS A 118 -26.66 -5.63 -8.38
N GLU A 119 -25.72 -4.99 -9.08
CA GLU A 119 -25.93 -4.48 -10.44
C GLU A 119 -26.21 -5.61 -11.43
N LEU A 120 -25.43 -6.70 -11.36
CA LEU A 120 -25.64 -7.89 -12.18
C LEU A 120 -27.01 -8.52 -11.92
N LEU A 121 -27.42 -8.66 -10.65
CA LEU A 121 -28.75 -9.16 -10.30
C LEU A 121 -29.87 -8.26 -10.85
N ALA A 122 -29.71 -6.93 -10.75
CA ALA A 122 -30.68 -5.98 -11.29
C ALA A 122 -30.78 -6.08 -12.81
N LEU A 123 -29.65 -6.27 -13.50
CA LEU A 123 -29.60 -6.47 -14.95
C LEU A 123 -30.30 -7.78 -15.35
N VAL A 124 -30.02 -8.88 -14.65
CA VAL A 124 -30.68 -10.17 -14.87
C VAL A 124 -32.19 -10.05 -14.68
N SER A 125 -32.65 -9.39 -13.62
CA SER A 125 -34.08 -9.17 -13.39
C SER A 125 -34.74 -8.40 -14.54
N ARG A 126 -34.09 -7.33 -15.03
CA ARG A 126 -34.60 -6.55 -16.16
C ARG A 126 -34.69 -7.38 -17.44
N LEU A 127 -33.66 -8.15 -17.75
CA LEU A 127 -33.64 -9.04 -18.92
C LEU A 127 -34.70 -10.15 -18.81
N GLN A 128 -34.93 -10.68 -17.60
CA GLN A 128 -36.01 -11.65 -17.36
C GLN A 128 -37.39 -11.03 -17.60
N ASP A 129 -37.62 -9.80 -17.15
CA ASP A 129 -38.87 -9.08 -17.39
C ASP A 129 -39.09 -8.76 -18.87
N GLU A 130 -38.04 -8.34 -19.58
CA GLU A 130 -38.09 -8.14 -21.04
C GLU A 130 -38.39 -9.44 -21.79
N ASN A 131 -37.72 -10.54 -21.43
CA ASN A 131 -38.00 -11.85 -22.00
C ASN A 131 -39.44 -12.31 -21.76
N ARG A 132 -39.99 -12.08 -20.56
CA ARG A 132 -41.41 -12.37 -20.26
C ARG A 132 -42.35 -11.52 -21.12
N LYS A 133 -42.06 -10.23 -21.29
CA LYS A 133 -42.85 -9.33 -22.15
C LYS A 133 -42.80 -9.78 -23.62
N LEU A 134 -41.62 -10.07 -24.15
CA LEU A 134 -41.43 -10.57 -25.51
C LEU A 134 -42.14 -11.90 -25.73
N ALA A 135 -42.06 -12.84 -24.79
CA ALA A 135 -42.78 -14.10 -24.84
C ALA A 135 -44.30 -13.89 -24.90
N LYS A 136 -44.83 -12.94 -24.12
CA LYS A 136 -46.26 -12.57 -24.14
C LYS A 136 -46.67 -11.97 -25.48
N VAL A 137 -45.87 -11.06 -26.05
CA VAL A 137 -46.12 -10.45 -27.38
C VAL A 137 -46.14 -11.53 -28.47
N ARG A 138 -45.15 -12.45 -28.46
CA ARG A 138 -45.12 -13.57 -29.40
C ARG A 138 -46.33 -14.49 -29.25
N GLY A 139 -46.75 -14.77 -28.01
CA GLY A 139 -47.97 -15.55 -27.73
C GLY A 139 -49.24 -14.86 -28.25
N THR A 140 -49.37 -13.55 -28.10
CA THR A 140 -50.52 -12.80 -28.65
C THR A 140 -50.50 -12.69 -30.17
N SER A 141 -49.32 -12.59 -30.80
CA SER A 141 -49.19 -12.56 -32.26
C SER A 141 -49.59 -13.87 -32.92
N GLN A 142 -49.34 -15.03 -32.28
CA GLN A 142 -49.79 -16.33 -32.79
C GLN A 142 -51.31 -16.53 -32.72
N VAL A 143 -52.01 -15.82 -31.82
CA VAL A 143 -53.47 -15.88 -31.72
C VAL A 143 -54.14 -15.00 -32.78
N ALA A 144 -53.46 -13.95 -33.27
CA ALA A 144 -53.95 -13.07 -34.33
C ALA A 144 -53.88 -13.71 -35.75
N GLU A 145 -53.24 -14.86 -35.91
CA GLU A 145 -53.02 -15.53 -37.21
C GLU A 145 -54.17 -16.48 -37.63
N ARG A 146 -55.38 -16.28 -37.11
CA ARG A 146 -56.61 -16.90 -37.66
C ARG A 146 -57.26 -15.94 -38.66
N VAL A 147 -56.53 -15.64 -39.72
CA VAL A 147 -56.96 -14.75 -40.81
C VAL A 147 -57.72 -15.58 -41.85
N SER A 148 -58.87 -15.06 -42.29
CA SER A 148 -59.78 -15.76 -43.21
C SER A 148 -59.19 -15.86 -44.63
N PRO A 149 -59.53 -16.89 -45.45
CA PRO A 149 -58.94 -17.10 -46.77
C PRO A 149 -59.07 -15.90 -47.74
N THR A 150 -60.07 -15.05 -47.52
CA THR A 150 -60.37 -13.87 -48.35
C THR A 150 -59.40 -12.71 -48.10
N GLU A 151 -58.82 -12.61 -46.90
CA GLU A 151 -57.82 -11.60 -46.55
C GLU A 151 -56.42 -11.97 -47.10
N ILE A 152 -56.14 -13.26 -47.31
CA ILE A 152 -54.86 -13.75 -47.84
C ILE A 152 -54.61 -13.30 -49.28
N VAL A 153 -55.66 -13.28 -50.12
CA VAL A 153 -55.55 -12.86 -51.53
C VAL A 153 -55.29 -11.35 -51.65
N ASN A 154 -56.00 -10.53 -50.89
CA ASN A 154 -55.76 -9.08 -50.86
C ASN A 154 -54.39 -8.73 -50.26
N ASN A 155 -53.91 -9.52 -49.29
CA ASN A 155 -52.58 -9.36 -48.73
C ASN A 155 -51.48 -9.78 -49.71
N SER A 156 -51.71 -10.77 -50.58
CA SER A 156 -50.73 -11.20 -51.59
C SER A 156 -50.41 -10.07 -52.58
N ASP A 157 -51.43 -9.39 -53.12
CA ASP A 157 -51.22 -8.29 -54.06
C ASP A 157 -50.56 -7.07 -53.40
N MET A 158 -50.92 -6.77 -52.15
CA MET A 158 -50.24 -5.73 -51.36
C MET A 158 -48.78 -6.11 -51.05
N LEU A 159 -48.52 -7.36 -50.67
CA LEU A 159 -47.17 -7.87 -50.43
C LEU A 159 -46.31 -7.79 -51.68
N GLN A 160 -46.85 -8.10 -52.86
CA GLN A 160 -46.13 -8.00 -54.12
C GLN A 160 -45.80 -6.54 -54.47
N LYS A 161 -46.73 -5.60 -54.27
CA LYS A 161 -46.46 -4.15 -54.43
C LYS A 161 -45.40 -3.64 -53.46
N LEU A 162 -45.45 -4.11 -52.21
CA LEU A 162 -44.44 -3.77 -51.20
C LEU A 162 -43.07 -4.36 -51.56
N GLN A 163 -43.02 -5.60 -52.05
CA GLN A 163 -41.78 -6.23 -52.53
C GLN A 163 -41.17 -5.43 -53.69
N LEU A 164 -41.95 -5.04 -54.69
CA LEU A 164 -41.49 -4.21 -55.81
C LEU A 164 -40.98 -2.84 -55.34
N THR A 165 -41.68 -2.24 -54.37
CA THR A 165 -41.25 -0.95 -53.80
C THR A 165 -39.95 -1.10 -53.01
N LEU A 166 -39.78 -2.20 -52.27
CA LEU A 166 -38.59 -2.51 -51.50
C LEU A 166 -37.39 -2.82 -52.40
N GLU A 167 -37.60 -3.54 -53.51
CA GLU A 167 -36.59 -3.79 -54.52
C GLU A 167 -36.14 -2.48 -55.18
N LYS A 168 -37.09 -1.60 -55.53
CA LYS A 168 -36.78 -0.26 -56.03
C LYS A 168 -35.99 0.57 -55.01
N GLN A 169 -36.38 0.56 -53.74
CA GLN A 169 -35.65 1.27 -52.69
C GLN A 169 -34.23 0.72 -52.49
N ARG A 170 -34.04 -0.60 -52.58
CA ARG A 170 -32.70 -1.22 -52.52
C ARG A 170 -31.82 -0.78 -53.67
N ASP A 171 -32.35 -0.70 -54.87
CA ASP A 171 -31.60 -0.23 -56.03
C ASP A 171 -31.29 1.28 -55.94
N GLU A 172 -32.23 2.09 -55.46
CA GLU A 172 -31.97 3.51 -55.17
C GLU A 172 -30.87 3.70 -54.12
N ILE A 173 -30.84 2.87 -53.08
CA ILE A 173 -29.78 2.89 -52.06
C ILE A 173 -28.43 2.52 -52.71
N ARG A 174 -28.36 1.45 -53.50
CA ARG A 174 -27.11 1.06 -54.20
C ARG A 174 -26.56 2.16 -55.11
N VAL A 175 -27.44 2.87 -55.82
CA VAL A 175 -27.04 4.00 -56.67
C VAL A 175 -26.51 5.15 -55.83
N LYS A 176 -27.21 5.51 -54.74
CA LYS A 176 -26.76 6.57 -53.81
C LYS A 176 -25.44 6.22 -53.12
N GLU A 177 -25.23 4.96 -52.73
CA GLU A 177 -23.97 4.48 -52.16
C GLU A 177 -22.81 4.63 -53.15
N LYS A 178 -23.01 4.22 -54.42
CA LYS A 178 -21.98 4.42 -55.47
C LYS A 178 -21.64 5.89 -55.67
N LEU A 179 -22.66 6.76 -55.72
CA LEU A 179 -22.45 8.20 -55.88
C LEU A 179 -21.71 8.80 -54.68
N LEU A 180 -22.07 8.40 -53.46
CA LEU A 180 -21.37 8.83 -52.25
C LEU A 180 -19.92 8.35 -52.26
N GLN A 181 -19.65 7.10 -52.67
CA GLN A 181 -18.29 6.58 -52.78
C GLN A 181 -17.45 7.36 -53.79
N GLU A 182 -18.02 7.70 -54.95
CA GLU A 182 -17.35 8.53 -55.95
C GLU A 182 -17.05 9.93 -55.40
N LYS A 183 -18.03 10.57 -54.73
CA LYS A 183 -17.84 11.88 -54.11
C LYS A 183 -16.81 11.88 -52.97
N CYS A 184 -16.78 10.83 -52.14
CA CYS A 184 -15.74 10.67 -51.13
C CYS A 184 -14.37 10.52 -51.77
N GLY A 185 -14.24 9.69 -52.82
CA GLY A 185 -12.97 9.53 -53.55
C GLY A 185 -12.50 10.83 -54.21
N ASP A 186 -13.41 11.63 -54.78
CA ASP A 186 -13.06 12.94 -55.32
C ASP A 186 -12.65 13.93 -54.23
N MET A 187 -13.31 13.89 -53.07
CA MET A 187 -12.93 14.69 -51.91
C MET A 187 -11.56 14.29 -51.37
N GLU A 188 -11.25 12.99 -51.31
CA GLU A 188 -9.92 12.48 -50.95
C GLU A 188 -8.84 12.95 -51.95
N LYS A 189 -9.13 12.93 -53.26
CA LYS A 189 -8.22 13.48 -54.28
C LYS A 189 -7.97 14.97 -54.06
N VAL A 190 -9.02 15.76 -53.79
CA VAL A 190 -8.92 17.20 -53.50
C VAL A 190 -8.15 17.46 -52.21
N ILE A 191 -8.38 16.68 -51.15
CA ILE A 191 -7.61 16.78 -49.90
C ILE A 191 -6.13 16.48 -50.16
N ARG A 192 -5.84 15.45 -50.95
CA ARG A 192 -4.46 15.05 -51.30
C ARG A 192 -3.73 16.10 -52.15
N THR A 193 -4.43 16.84 -53.01
CA THR A 193 -3.83 17.93 -53.79
C THR A 193 -3.63 19.22 -52.97
N LEU A 194 -4.49 19.48 -51.99
CA LEU A 194 -4.40 20.67 -51.13
C LEU A 194 -3.44 20.49 -49.94
N TYR A 195 -3.22 19.26 -49.45
CA TYR A 195 -2.32 18.95 -48.33
C TYR A 195 -1.44 17.71 -48.63
N PRO A 196 -0.39 17.84 -49.46
CA PRO A 196 0.45 16.70 -49.89
C PRO A 196 1.41 16.15 -48.81
N SER A 197 1.40 16.65 -47.57
CA SER A 197 2.42 16.30 -46.55
C SER A 197 1.88 15.85 -45.19
N ILE A 198 0.66 15.30 -45.12
CA ILE A 198 0.21 14.58 -43.91
C ILE A 198 0.10 13.09 -44.26
N PRO A 199 1.01 12.23 -43.79
CA PRO A 199 0.88 10.79 -43.95
C PRO A 199 -0.26 10.27 -43.05
N ILE A 200 -1.11 9.42 -43.62
CA ILE A 200 -1.95 8.48 -42.85
C ILE A 200 -1.06 7.32 -42.42
#